data_AF-A0A834C594-F1
#
_entry.id   AF-A0A834C594-F1
#
_cell.length_a   1.000
_cell.length_b   1.000
_cell.length_c   1.000
_cell.angle_alpha   90.00
_cell.angle_beta   90.00
_cell.angle_gamma   90.00
#
_symmetry.space_group_name_H-M   'P 1'
#
loop_
_entity.id
_entity.type
_entity.pdbx_description
1 polymer ?
#
loop_
_entity_poly.entity_id
_entity_poly.type
_entity_poly.pdbx_seq_one_letter_code
_entity_poly.pdbx_strand_id
1 'polypeptide(L)'
;MIHPGDLKASVEAALNQLLEPIRKKFQSPELRKLTNSAYPDPSKTKTGGKGAKASAGGGEDDELVPSRLDIRVGKILSVEKHPDADSLFLEKIDVGEPEPRTVVSGLVAYVSQQDLQDRTVVLLCNLKPQKMRGIESQAMLLCSSVEGEPRRVEPLDPPEGSSPGERVFVEGYETGKPDDRLNPKKKVWEKLQVDLKVSDQCVAQWKDKKLMTKLGQITCKTLKGGNIS
;
A
#
# COMPACT_ATOMS: atom_id res chain seq x y z
N MET A 1 -50.81 -17.37 20.32
CA MET A 1 -49.54 -17.77 19.67
C MET A 1 -48.64 -16.53 19.72
N ILE A 2 -47.55 -16.55 20.48
CA ILE A 2 -46.68 -15.36 20.66
C ILE A 2 -45.86 -15.16 19.38
N HIS A 3 -45.90 -13.96 18.79
CA HIS A 3 -45.20 -13.67 17.54
C HIS A 3 -43.68 -13.49 17.81
N PRO A 4 -42.78 -14.00 16.93
CA PRO A 4 -41.33 -13.87 17.13
C PRO A 4 -40.82 -12.43 17.24
N GLY A 5 -41.52 -11.47 16.64
CA GLY A 5 -41.22 -10.03 16.76
C GLY A 5 -41.45 -9.48 18.17
N ASP A 6 -42.49 -9.97 18.86
CA ASP A 6 -42.80 -9.56 20.25
C ASP A 6 -41.76 -10.12 21.22
N LEU A 7 -41.24 -11.31 20.92
CA LEU A 7 -40.15 -11.92 21.69
C LEU A 7 -38.86 -11.10 21.57
N LYS A 8 -38.50 -10.65 20.37
CA LYS A 8 -37.30 -9.82 20.16
C LYS A 8 -37.38 -8.50 20.92
N ALA A 9 -38.51 -7.79 20.82
CA ALA A 9 -38.72 -6.53 21.51
C ALA A 9 -38.72 -6.69 23.04
N SER A 10 -39.35 -7.76 23.54
CA SER A 10 -39.40 -8.06 24.97
C SER A 10 -38.02 -8.43 25.53
N VAL A 11 -37.25 -9.23 24.78
CA VAL A 11 -35.86 -9.58 25.14
C VAL A 11 -34.97 -8.36 25.14
N GLU A 12 -35.07 -7.48 24.13
CA GLU A 12 -34.29 -6.25 24.06
C GLU A 12 -34.60 -5.30 25.22
N ALA A 13 -35.88 -5.14 25.58
CA ALA A 13 -36.29 -4.33 26.73
C ALA A 13 -35.74 -4.90 28.05
N ALA A 14 -35.85 -6.21 28.26
CA ALA A 14 -35.33 -6.87 29.44
C ALA A 14 -33.80 -6.76 29.53
N LEU A 15 -33.10 -6.92 28.41
CA LEU A 15 -31.64 -6.79 28.36
C LEU A 15 -31.19 -5.37 28.69
N ASN A 16 -31.86 -4.36 28.13
CA ASN A 16 -31.56 -2.96 28.42
C ASN A 16 -31.81 -2.62 29.90
N GLN A 17 -32.91 -3.09 30.49
CA GLN A 17 -33.17 -2.91 31.92
C GLN A 17 -32.11 -3.59 32.80
N LEU A 18 -31.67 -4.80 32.44
CA LEU A 18 -30.63 -5.54 33.16
C LEU A 18 -29.28 -4.81 33.10
N LEU A 19 -28.97 -4.18 31.97
CA LEU A 19 -27.70 -3.49 31.73
C LEU A 19 -27.69 -2.07 32.30
N GLU A 20 -28.84 -1.46 32.56
CA GLU A 20 -28.93 -0.06 33.00
C GLU A 20 -28.16 0.25 34.31
N PRO A 21 -28.21 -0.60 35.35
CA PRO A 21 -27.42 -0.39 36.56
C PRO A 21 -25.90 -0.46 36.31
N ILE A 22 -25.46 -1.32 35.38
CA ILE A 22 -24.06 -1.45 34.99
C ILE A 22 -23.63 -0.20 34.20
N ARG A 23 -24.43 0.21 33.21
CA ARG A 23 -24.21 1.46 32.46
C ARG A 23 -24.08 2.64 33.41
N LYS A 24 -24.96 2.75 34.41
CA LYS A 24 -24.91 3.81 35.43
C LYS A 24 -23.64 3.76 36.29
N LYS A 25 -23.16 2.58 36.68
CA LYS A 25 -21.86 2.43 37.39
C LYS A 25 -20.69 2.88 36.52
N PHE A 26 -20.66 2.48 35.25
CA PHE A 26 -19.62 2.89 34.29
C PHE A 26 -19.70 4.37 33.87
N GLN A 27 -20.71 5.12 34.31
CA GLN A 27 -20.79 6.56 34.11
C GLN A 27 -20.05 7.39 35.18
N SER A 28 -19.51 6.77 36.23
CA SER A 28 -18.71 7.50 37.23
C SER A 28 -17.46 8.12 36.60
N PRO A 29 -16.99 9.29 37.07
CA PRO A 29 -15.83 9.98 36.48
C PRO A 29 -14.56 9.12 36.46
N GLU A 30 -14.34 8.33 37.51
CA GLU A 30 -13.17 7.47 37.68
C GLU A 30 -13.19 6.29 36.70
N LEU A 31 -14.33 5.60 36.58
CA LEU A 31 -14.47 4.46 35.66
C LEU A 31 -14.47 4.90 34.20
N ARG A 32 -15.07 6.06 33.88
CA ARG A 32 -14.98 6.65 32.53
C ARG A 32 -13.54 6.96 32.13
N LYS A 33 -12.73 7.46 33.06
CA LYS A 33 -11.30 7.73 32.80
C LYS A 33 -10.52 6.45 32.55
N LEU A 34 -10.79 5.40 33.34
CA LEU A 34 -10.17 4.08 33.16
C LEU A 34 -10.60 3.43 31.84
N THR A 35 -11.88 3.48 31.48
CA THR A 35 -12.40 2.97 30.21
C THR A 35 -11.81 3.72 29.02
N ASN A 36 -11.71 5.06 29.06
CA ASN A 36 -11.08 5.84 28.00
C ASN A 36 -9.56 5.59 27.87
N SER A 37 -8.89 5.17 28.94
CA SER A 37 -7.47 4.81 28.91
C SER A 37 -7.24 3.38 28.37
N ALA A 38 -8.13 2.44 28.69
CA ALA A 38 -8.02 1.04 28.27
C ALA A 38 -8.60 0.81 26.85
N TYR A 39 -9.65 1.56 26.50
CA TYR A 39 -10.36 1.51 25.23
C TYR A 39 -10.77 2.94 24.81
N PRO A 40 -9.85 3.74 24.27
CA PRO A 40 -10.16 5.09 23.81
C PRO A 40 -11.20 5.06 22.68
N ASP A 41 -12.28 5.84 22.85
CA ASP A 41 -13.35 5.98 21.86
C ASP A 41 -12.80 6.71 20.61
N PRO A 42 -12.85 6.09 19.42
CA PRO A 42 -12.24 6.63 18.20
C PRO A 42 -12.86 7.96 17.73
N SER A 43 -13.97 8.41 18.33
CA SER A 43 -14.72 9.60 17.90
C SER A 43 -14.33 10.95 18.56
N LYS A 44 -13.49 10.99 19.61
CA LYS A 44 -13.25 12.22 20.41
C LYS A 44 -11.82 12.71 20.57
N THR A 45 -10.94 12.41 19.61
CA THR A 45 -9.66 13.15 19.48
C THR A 45 -9.67 14.05 18.25
N LYS A 46 -10.59 15.04 18.22
CA LYS A 46 -10.34 16.43 17.79
C LYS A 46 -11.63 17.26 17.71
N THR A 47 -11.69 18.34 18.49
CA THR A 47 -12.01 19.74 18.08
C THR A 47 -12.09 20.60 19.36
N GLY A 48 -11.54 21.82 19.45
CA GLY A 48 -10.83 22.64 18.47
C GLY A 48 -10.37 23.98 19.07
N GLY A 49 -9.53 24.69 18.30
CA GLY A 49 -9.02 26.04 18.59
C GLY A 49 -8.28 26.60 17.38
N LYS A 50 -9.06 27.15 16.44
CA LYS A 50 -8.76 27.72 15.11
C LYS A 50 -7.37 28.33 14.85
N GLY A 51 -6.74 27.84 13.79
CA GLY A 51 -5.74 28.52 12.96
C GLY A 51 -5.55 27.72 11.67
N ALA A 52 -6.18 28.19 10.59
CA ALA A 52 -6.22 27.67 9.21
C ALA A 52 -5.38 26.41 8.87
N LYS A 53 -6.03 25.27 8.65
CA LYS A 53 -5.55 24.21 7.75
C LYS A 53 -6.68 23.25 7.37
N ALA A 54 -6.70 22.90 6.10
CA ALA A 54 -7.71 22.15 5.39
C ALA A 54 -8.03 20.81 6.06
N SER A 55 -9.33 20.55 6.13
CA SER A 55 -9.97 19.32 6.59
C SER A 55 -9.96 18.26 5.48
N ALA A 56 -9.38 17.09 5.76
CA ALA A 56 -9.77 15.82 5.16
C ALA A 56 -9.34 14.69 6.11
N GLY A 57 -10.24 13.76 6.39
CA GLY A 57 -10.02 12.67 7.34
C GLY A 57 -11.33 12.18 7.94
N GLY A 58 -12.20 11.62 7.09
CA GLY A 58 -13.50 11.10 7.48
C GLY A 58 -14.35 10.73 6.26
N GLY A 59 -13.86 9.81 5.43
CA GLY A 59 -14.55 9.30 4.24
C GLY A 59 -13.68 8.70 3.11
N GLU A 60 -12.46 8.23 3.40
CA GLU A 60 -11.44 7.98 2.34
C GLU A 60 -11.30 6.52 1.84
N ASP A 61 -12.03 5.54 2.40
CA ASP A 61 -11.77 4.11 2.04
C ASP A 61 -12.42 3.65 0.71
N ASP A 62 -13.20 4.54 0.06
CA ASP A 62 -13.80 4.32 -1.27
C ASP A 62 -13.18 5.19 -2.38
N GLU A 63 -12.40 6.21 -2.06
CA GLU A 63 -11.78 7.04 -3.09
C GLU A 63 -10.61 6.29 -3.74
N LEU A 64 -10.61 6.23 -5.07
CA LEU A 64 -9.59 5.53 -5.85
C LEU A 64 -8.45 6.49 -6.20
N VAL A 65 -7.54 6.68 -5.24
CA VAL A 65 -6.39 7.60 -5.35
C VAL A 65 -5.06 6.87 -5.15
N PRO A 66 -3.97 7.32 -5.80
CA PRO A 66 -2.68 6.64 -5.76
C PRO A 66 -2.02 6.64 -4.37
N SER A 67 -2.40 7.56 -3.47
CA SER A 67 -1.85 7.60 -2.11
C SER A 67 -2.20 6.38 -1.25
N ARG A 68 -3.17 5.56 -1.69
CA ARG A 68 -3.52 4.27 -1.08
C ARG A 68 -2.46 3.19 -1.32
N LEU A 69 -1.63 3.35 -2.35
CA LEU A 69 -0.55 2.44 -2.66
C LEU A 69 0.66 2.76 -1.76
N ASP A 70 1.22 1.73 -1.14
CA ASP A 70 2.48 1.85 -0.39
C ASP A 70 3.63 1.56 -1.35
N ILE A 71 4.11 2.62 -2.01
CA ILE A 71 5.23 2.51 -2.95
C ILE A 71 6.49 3.05 -2.28
N ARG A 72 7.54 2.24 -2.28
CA ARG A 72 8.81 2.57 -1.62
C ARG A 72 10.01 2.29 -2.51
N VAL A 73 11.08 3.03 -2.26
CA VAL A 73 12.41 2.70 -2.76
C VAL A 73 12.94 1.49 -2.00
N GLY A 74 13.60 0.58 -2.71
CA GLY A 74 14.31 -0.53 -2.09
C GLY A 74 15.67 -0.79 -2.74
N LYS A 75 16.54 -1.49 -2.00
CA LYS A 75 17.86 -1.91 -2.48
C LYS A 75 17.89 -3.43 -2.54
N ILE A 76 18.18 -3.96 -3.72
CA ILE A 76 18.36 -5.39 -3.91
C ILE A 76 19.68 -5.81 -3.26
N LEU A 77 19.61 -6.68 -2.26
CA LEU A 77 20.77 -7.19 -1.51
C LEU A 77 21.31 -8.49 -2.11
N SER A 78 20.43 -9.33 -2.62
CA SER A 78 20.80 -10.55 -3.34
C SER A 78 19.77 -10.87 -4.41
N VAL A 79 20.26 -11.50 -5.49
CA VAL A 79 19.43 -12.03 -6.58
C VAL A 79 19.88 -13.45 -6.85
N GLU A 80 18.95 -14.39 -6.87
CA GLU A 80 19.18 -15.78 -7.21
C GLU A 80 18.14 -16.23 -8.24
N LYS A 81 18.46 -17.23 -9.07
CA LYS A 81 17.43 -17.86 -9.89
C LYS A 81 16.49 -18.65 -8.99
N HIS A 82 15.20 -18.58 -9.28
CA HIS A 82 14.22 -19.37 -8.54
C HIS A 82 14.49 -20.86 -8.76
N PRO A 83 14.53 -21.70 -7.70
CA PRO A 83 14.92 -23.11 -7.81
C PRO A 83 14.01 -23.93 -8.72
N ASP A 84 12.70 -23.62 -8.69
CA ASP A 84 11.67 -24.35 -9.45
C ASP A 84 11.10 -23.55 -10.63
N ALA A 85 11.76 -22.47 -11.09
CA ALA A 85 11.24 -21.65 -12.19
C ALA A 85 12.30 -20.86 -12.96
N ASP A 86 12.52 -21.22 -14.23
CA ASP A 86 13.54 -20.61 -15.09
C ASP A 86 13.29 -19.14 -15.44
N SER A 87 12.05 -18.68 -15.37
CA SER A 87 11.67 -17.31 -15.71
C SER A 87 11.66 -16.36 -14.50
N LEU A 88 11.92 -16.87 -13.30
CA LEU A 88 11.80 -16.11 -12.06
C LEU A 88 13.15 -15.91 -11.37
N PHE A 89 13.36 -14.71 -10.86
CA PHE A 89 14.37 -14.44 -9.85
C PHE A 89 13.74 -14.46 -8.45
N LEU A 90 14.60 -14.73 -7.47
CA LEU A 90 14.34 -14.62 -6.05
C LEU A 90 15.26 -13.54 -5.49
N GLU A 91 14.68 -12.46 -4.99
CA GLU A 91 15.43 -11.32 -4.45
C GLU A 91 15.23 -11.14 -2.95
N LYS A 92 16.29 -10.73 -2.27
CA LYS A 92 16.20 -10.10 -0.94
C LYS A 92 16.35 -8.61 -1.09
N ILE A 93 15.34 -7.85 -0.69
CA ILE A 93 15.28 -6.42 -0.94
C ILE A 93 15.08 -5.66 0.38
N ASP A 94 16.02 -4.79 0.71
CA ASP A 94 15.88 -3.83 1.80
C ASP A 94 14.89 -2.74 1.38
N VAL A 95 13.85 -2.54 2.19
CA VAL A 95 12.80 -1.53 1.99
C VAL A 95 12.67 -0.61 3.22
N GLY A 96 13.75 -0.45 3.98
CA GLY A 96 13.80 0.35 5.21
C GLY A 96 13.03 -0.28 6.37
N GLU A 97 12.84 -1.61 6.33
CA GLU A 97 12.20 -2.40 7.38
C GLU A 97 13.27 -3.15 8.20
N PRO A 98 12.94 -3.66 9.41
CA PRO A 98 13.91 -4.39 10.22
C PRO A 98 14.51 -5.62 9.53
N GLU A 99 13.75 -6.25 8.62
CA GLU A 99 14.18 -7.39 7.83
C GLU A 99 13.95 -7.13 6.34
N PRO A 100 14.88 -7.54 5.45
CA PRO A 100 14.66 -7.48 4.01
C PRO A 100 13.49 -8.35 3.57
N ARG A 101 12.73 -7.87 2.60
CA ARG A 101 11.62 -8.63 2.00
C ARG A 101 12.12 -9.64 0.98
N THR A 102 11.43 -10.76 0.91
CA THR A 102 11.56 -11.73 -0.19
C THR A 102 10.66 -11.27 -1.33
N VAL A 103 11.25 -11.09 -2.51
CA VAL A 103 10.52 -10.76 -3.73
C VAL A 103 10.79 -11.85 -4.76
N VAL A 104 9.78 -12.15 -5.57
CA VAL A 104 9.90 -13.07 -6.70
C VAL A 104 9.49 -12.29 -7.94
N SER A 105 10.41 -12.10 -8.88
CA SER A 105 10.18 -11.29 -10.08
C SER A 105 10.35 -12.10 -11.37
N GLY A 106 9.53 -11.80 -12.39
CA GLY A 106 9.60 -12.44 -13.70
C GLY A 106 10.60 -11.80 -14.66
N LEU A 107 11.80 -11.45 -14.18
CA LEU A 107 12.75 -10.59 -14.90
C LEU A 107 13.87 -11.33 -15.63
N VAL A 108 13.98 -12.65 -15.53
CA VAL A 108 15.11 -13.43 -16.10
C VAL A 108 15.31 -13.21 -17.59
N ALA A 109 14.23 -13.06 -18.35
CA ALA A 109 14.30 -12.85 -19.80
C ALA A 109 14.61 -11.38 -20.21
N TYR A 110 14.63 -10.45 -19.27
CA TYR A 110 14.65 -9.01 -19.54
C TYR A 110 15.83 -8.28 -18.92
N VAL A 111 16.30 -8.73 -17.74
CA VAL A 111 17.36 -8.07 -16.98
C VAL A 111 18.33 -9.13 -16.49
N SER A 112 19.63 -8.86 -16.60
CA SER A 112 20.63 -9.79 -16.08
C SER A 112 20.65 -9.77 -14.55
N GLN A 113 21.07 -10.88 -13.94
CA GLN A 113 21.26 -10.95 -12.48
C GLN A 113 22.27 -9.90 -12.00
N GLN A 114 23.30 -9.63 -12.79
CA GLN A 114 24.32 -8.62 -12.49
C GLN A 114 23.75 -7.20 -12.49
N ASP A 115 22.83 -6.89 -13.40
CA ASP A 115 22.19 -5.57 -13.47
C ASP A 115 21.15 -5.35 -12.36
N LEU A 116 20.71 -6.41 -11.68
CA LEU A 116 19.80 -6.34 -10.53
C LEU A 116 20.54 -6.35 -9.20
N GLN A 117 21.70 -7.01 -9.11
CA GLN A 117 22.50 -7.03 -7.88
C GLN A 117 22.86 -5.60 -7.46
N ASP A 118 22.60 -5.28 -6.20
CA ASP A 118 22.81 -3.93 -5.65
C ASP A 118 22.06 -2.81 -6.41
N ARG A 119 21.02 -3.13 -7.18
CA ARG A 119 20.20 -2.09 -7.83
C ARG A 119 19.25 -1.46 -6.83
N THR A 120 19.12 -0.13 -6.90
CA THR A 120 18.04 0.59 -6.22
C THR A 120 16.81 0.57 -7.13
N VAL A 121 15.66 0.12 -6.62
CA VAL A 121 14.43 -0.13 -7.37
C VAL A 121 13.21 0.46 -6.66
N VAL A 122 12.07 0.47 -7.36
CA VAL A 122 10.78 0.90 -6.81
C VAL A 122 9.87 -0.30 -6.58
N LEU A 123 9.23 -0.40 -5.41
CA LEU A 123 8.41 -1.53 -5.02
C LEU A 123 7.03 -1.10 -4.54
N LEU A 124 6.02 -1.92 -4.84
CA LEU A 124 4.71 -1.88 -4.20
C LEU A 124 4.68 -2.85 -3.01
N CYS A 125 4.49 -2.30 -1.81
CA CYS A 125 4.73 -2.98 -0.53
C CYS A 125 3.45 -3.38 0.23
N ASN A 126 2.27 -2.90 -0.14
CA ASN A 126 1.02 -3.20 0.59
C ASN A 126 0.07 -4.15 -0.16
N LEU A 127 0.54 -4.86 -1.19
CA LEU A 127 -0.19 -5.99 -1.75
C LEU A 127 -0.31 -7.13 -0.72
N LYS A 128 -1.30 -7.99 -0.90
CA LYS A 128 -1.34 -9.28 -0.20
C LYS A 128 -0.20 -10.17 -0.74
N PRO A 129 0.68 -10.74 0.11
CA PRO A 129 1.70 -11.67 -0.33
C PRO A 129 1.12 -12.80 -1.14
N GLN A 130 1.86 -13.19 -2.18
CA GLN A 130 1.44 -14.24 -3.10
C GLN A 130 2.55 -15.27 -3.23
N LYS A 131 2.17 -16.55 -3.14
CA LYS A 131 3.09 -17.64 -3.43
C LYS A 131 3.28 -17.76 -4.93
N MET A 132 4.53 -17.75 -5.37
CA MET A 132 4.96 -18.01 -6.73
C MET A 132 5.86 -19.23 -6.67
N ARG A 133 5.37 -20.36 -7.22
CA ARG A 133 6.10 -21.63 -7.26
C ARG A 133 6.62 -22.06 -5.87
N GLY A 134 5.79 -21.87 -4.85
CA GLY A 134 6.07 -22.29 -3.46
C GLY A 134 6.67 -21.20 -2.58
N ILE A 135 7.36 -20.20 -3.14
CA ILE A 135 7.98 -19.11 -2.39
C ILE A 135 7.01 -17.92 -2.31
N GLU A 136 6.86 -17.34 -1.11
CA GLU A 136 6.02 -16.18 -0.90
C GLU A 136 6.75 -14.88 -1.29
N SER A 137 6.21 -14.16 -2.27
CA SER A 137 6.64 -12.80 -2.62
C SER A 137 5.89 -11.78 -1.76
N GLN A 138 6.65 -10.91 -1.10
CA GLN A 138 6.18 -9.96 -0.07
C GLN A 138 6.08 -8.52 -0.57
N ALA A 139 6.50 -8.26 -1.81
CA ALA A 139 6.35 -6.99 -2.52
C ALA A 139 6.40 -7.25 -4.02
N MET A 140 6.10 -6.24 -4.82
CA MET A 140 6.20 -6.30 -6.27
C MET A 140 7.13 -5.21 -6.78
N LEU A 141 8.16 -5.60 -7.54
CA LEU A 141 9.09 -4.67 -8.17
C LEU A 141 8.39 -4.03 -9.37
N LEU A 142 8.25 -2.70 -9.36
CA LEU A 142 7.58 -1.96 -10.41
C LEU A 142 8.49 -1.76 -11.61
N CYS A 143 7.99 -2.16 -12.78
CA CYS A 143 8.68 -2.05 -14.06
C CYS A 143 7.85 -1.23 -15.05
N SER A 144 8.52 -0.58 -15.99
CA SER A 144 7.93 -0.20 -17.25
C SER A 144 7.92 -1.41 -18.19
N SER A 145 6.85 -1.60 -18.94
CA SER A 145 6.77 -2.62 -19.98
C SER A 145 6.09 -2.11 -21.25
N VAL A 146 6.58 -2.58 -22.40
CA VAL A 146 6.00 -2.33 -23.71
C VAL A 146 5.73 -3.67 -24.37
N GLU A 147 4.46 -3.88 -24.73
CA GLU A 147 4.03 -5.07 -25.45
C GLU A 147 4.58 -5.08 -26.90
N GLY A 148 4.74 -6.28 -27.45
CA GLY A 148 5.28 -6.50 -28.81
C GLY A 148 6.12 -7.76 -28.90
N GLU A 149 6.75 -7.96 -30.04
CA GLU A 149 7.69 -9.06 -30.29
C GLU A 149 9.07 -8.49 -30.67
N PRO A 150 10.07 -8.50 -29.76
CA PRO A 150 10.00 -8.98 -28.38
C PRO A 150 9.35 -7.99 -27.41
N ARG A 151 8.67 -8.51 -26.39
CA ARG A 151 8.23 -7.74 -25.23
C ARG A 151 9.44 -7.16 -24.51
N ARG A 152 9.37 -5.91 -24.08
CA ARG A 152 10.45 -5.24 -23.34
C ARG A 152 9.97 -4.84 -21.95
N VAL A 153 10.85 -5.02 -20.96
CA VAL A 153 10.60 -4.70 -19.56
C VAL A 153 11.85 -4.05 -18.97
N GLU A 154 11.66 -2.94 -18.25
CA GLU A 154 12.73 -2.23 -17.55
C GLU A 154 12.27 -1.93 -16.12
N PRO A 155 13.05 -2.26 -15.07
CA PRO A 155 12.80 -1.78 -13.72
C PRO A 155 12.70 -0.26 -13.68
N LEU A 156 11.79 0.27 -12.86
CA LEU A 156 11.76 1.71 -12.60
C LEU A 156 12.95 2.10 -11.70
N ASP A 157 13.54 3.24 -12.03
CA ASP A 157 14.71 3.82 -11.39
C ASP A 157 14.29 5.00 -10.52
N PRO A 158 14.52 4.94 -9.19
CA PRO A 158 14.39 6.11 -8.34
C PRO A 158 15.57 7.09 -8.55
N PRO A 159 15.44 8.35 -8.13
CA PRO A 159 16.51 9.34 -8.19
C PRO A 159 17.79 8.84 -7.51
N GLU A 160 18.94 9.25 -8.05
CA GLU A 160 20.22 9.00 -7.42
C GLU A 160 20.24 9.52 -5.97
N GLY A 161 20.82 8.73 -5.06
CA GLY A 161 20.85 9.03 -3.62
C GLY A 161 19.60 8.64 -2.84
N SER A 162 18.54 8.13 -3.47
CA SER A 162 17.36 7.62 -2.77
C SER A 162 17.72 6.47 -1.83
N SER A 163 17.11 6.47 -0.64
CA SER A 163 17.41 5.50 0.42
C SER A 163 16.33 4.41 0.53
N PRO A 164 16.67 3.16 0.92
CA PRO A 164 15.69 2.13 1.21
C PRO A 164 14.59 2.61 2.17
N GLY A 165 13.34 2.31 1.81
CA GLY A 165 12.15 2.73 2.55
C GLY A 165 11.68 4.15 2.27
N GLU A 166 12.41 4.94 1.47
CA GLU A 166 11.92 6.24 1.04
C GLU A 166 10.60 6.09 0.28
N ARG A 167 9.62 6.90 0.68
CA ARG A 167 8.29 6.87 0.07
C ARG A 167 8.34 7.44 -1.35
N VAL A 168 7.79 6.67 -2.29
CA VAL A 168 7.42 7.15 -3.62
C VAL A 168 5.96 7.57 -3.59
N PHE A 169 5.67 8.73 -4.15
CA PHE A 169 4.32 9.29 -4.20
C PHE A 169 4.03 9.90 -5.57
N VAL A 170 2.75 10.07 -5.88
CA VAL A 170 2.32 10.83 -7.06
C VAL A 170 2.22 12.31 -6.67
N GLU A 171 2.71 13.19 -7.53
CA GLU A 171 2.62 14.65 -7.37
C GLU A 171 1.18 15.08 -7.00
N GLY A 172 1.04 15.87 -5.94
CA GLY A 172 -0.25 16.29 -5.39
C GLY A 172 -0.98 15.25 -4.52
N TYR A 173 -0.36 14.10 -4.24
CA TYR A 173 -0.88 13.04 -3.35
C TYR A 173 0.12 12.66 -2.24
N GLU A 174 1.00 13.59 -1.86
CA GLU A 174 2.13 13.37 -0.92
C GLU A 174 1.67 13.00 0.49
N THR A 175 0.53 13.56 0.91
CA THR A 175 0.09 13.54 2.31
C THR A 175 -0.87 12.40 2.63
N GLY A 176 -1.42 11.73 1.62
CA GLY A 176 -2.35 10.61 1.85
C GLY A 176 -1.66 9.44 2.55
N LYS A 177 -2.41 8.64 3.31
CA LYS A 177 -1.87 7.44 3.98
C LYS A 177 -2.12 6.20 3.09
N PRO A 178 -1.12 5.34 2.84
CA PRO A 178 -1.35 4.06 2.20
C PRO A 178 -2.29 3.17 3.03
N ASP A 179 -3.04 2.31 2.35
CA ASP A 179 -3.74 1.22 3.03
C ASP A 179 -2.70 0.32 3.71
N ASP A 180 -2.95 -0.11 4.96
CA ASP A 180 -2.02 -1.02 5.65
C ASP A 180 -1.84 -2.34 4.85
N ARG A 181 -2.90 -2.78 4.15
CA ARG A 181 -2.88 -3.84 3.14
C ARG A 181 -4.03 -3.66 2.16
N LEU A 182 -3.75 -3.71 0.86
CA LEU A 182 -4.75 -3.64 -0.20
C LEU A 182 -5.66 -4.88 -0.17
N ASN A 183 -6.98 -4.65 -0.20
CA ASN A 183 -7.97 -5.72 -0.29
C ASN A 183 -8.10 -6.21 -1.75
N PRO A 184 -7.75 -7.48 -2.06
CA PRO A 184 -7.82 -8.00 -3.43
C PRO A 184 -9.23 -7.92 -4.05
N LYS A 185 -10.30 -7.95 -3.23
CA LYS A 185 -11.67 -7.83 -3.73
C LYS A 185 -12.01 -6.43 -4.23
N LYS A 186 -11.35 -5.39 -3.70
CA LYS A 186 -11.59 -3.98 -4.12
C LYS A 186 -10.88 -3.65 -5.45
N LYS A 187 -9.86 -4.43 -5.82
CA LYS A 187 -9.03 -4.25 -7.02
C LYS A 187 -8.42 -2.85 -7.14
N VAL A 188 -7.94 -2.30 -6.03
CA VAL A 188 -7.44 -0.92 -5.96
C VAL A 188 -6.22 -0.75 -6.85
N TRP A 189 -5.26 -1.67 -6.79
CA TRP A 189 -4.07 -1.66 -7.65
C TRP A 189 -4.46 -1.70 -9.12
N GLU A 190 -5.26 -2.68 -9.53
CA GLU A 190 -5.62 -2.89 -10.93
C GLU A 190 -6.39 -1.70 -11.51
N LYS A 191 -7.25 -1.06 -10.72
CA LYS A 191 -7.99 0.13 -11.15
C LYS A 191 -7.11 1.38 -11.22
N LEU A 192 -6.05 1.49 -10.42
CA LEU A 192 -5.10 2.61 -10.50
C LEU A 192 -4.04 2.39 -11.59
N GLN A 193 -3.65 1.14 -11.80
CA GLN A 193 -2.62 0.72 -12.74
C GLN A 193 -2.95 1.11 -14.19
N VAL A 194 -4.23 1.10 -14.58
CA VAL A 194 -4.64 1.49 -15.94
C VAL A 194 -4.22 2.91 -16.32
N ASP A 195 -4.01 3.77 -15.32
CA ASP A 195 -3.59 5.16 -15.49
C ASP A 195 -2.09 5.35 -15.23
N LEU A 196 -1.37 4.30 -14.82
CA LEU A 196 0.07 4.30 -14.62
C LEU A 196 0.80 4.01 -15.93
N LYS A 197 1.58 4.98 -16.39
CA LYS A 197 2.33 4.92 -17.64
C LYS A 197 3.66 5.64 -17.52
N VAL A 198 4.54 5.41 -18.47
CA VAL A 198 5.77 6.20 -18.65
C VAL A 198 5.55 7.28 -19.70
N SER A 199 6.02 8.49 -19.45
CA SER A 199 5.93 9.62 -20.38
C SER A 199 6.89 9.47 -21.59
N ASP A 200 6.82 10.40 -22.53
CA ASP A 200 7.78 10.54 -23.64
C ASP A 200 9.21 10.95 -23.19
N GLN A 201 9.33 11.36 -21.93
CA GLN A 201 10.58 11.73 -21.24
C GLN A 201 11.08 10.61 -20.32
N CYS A 202 10.54 9.39 -20.45
CA CYS A 202 10.85 8.24 -19.59
C CYS A 202 10.52 8.45 -18.10
N VAL A 203 9.55 9.31 -17.77
CA VAL A 203 9.12 9.58 -16.38
C VAL A 203 7.88 8.75 -16.05
N ALA A 204 7.90 8.02 -14.95
CA ALA A 204 6.74 7.29 -14.45
C ALA A 204 5.68 8.27 -13.95
N GLN A 205 4.42 8.06 -14.35
CA GLN A 205 3.32 8.97 -14.05
C GLN A 205 1.98 8.24 -13.87
N TRP A 206 1.10 8.84 -13.06
CA TRP A 206 -0.31 8.48 -12.93
C TRP A 206 -1.16 9.65 -13.37
N LYS A 207 -2.01 9.49 -14.40
CA LYS A 207 -2.82 10.60 -14.97
C LYS A 207 -2.00 11.88 -15.24
N ASP A 208 -0.85 11.70 -15.88
CA ASP A 208 0.12 12.76 -16.20
C ASP A 208 0.75 13.49 -14.99
N LYS A 209 0.50 12.98 -13.78
CA LYS A 209 1.17 13.43 -12.55
C LYS A 209 2.33 12.51 -12.24
N LYS A 210 3.49 13.08 -11.96
CA LYS A 210 4.74 12.33 -11.86
C LYS A 210 4.79 11.49 -10.58
N LEU A 211 5.33 10.28 -10.69
CA LEU A 211 5.80 9.54 -9.53
C LEU A 211 7.16 10.12 -9.13
N MET A 212 7.36 10.37 -7.85
CA MET A 212 8.56 11.02 -7.34
C MET A 212 8.86 10.63 -5.89
N THR A 213 10.10 10.84 -5.49
CA THR A 213 10.55 10.91 -4.10
C THR A 213 10.80 12.38 -3.73
N LYS A 214 11.35 12.65 -2.54
CA LYS A 214 11.78 14.01 -2.20
C LYS A 214 12.98 14.48 -3.01
N LEU A 215 13.75 13.54 -3.57
CA LEU A 215 14.97 13.80 -4.32
C LEU A 215 14.73 14.03 -5.82
N GLY A 216 13.60 13.57 -6.36
CA GLY A 216 13.32 13.72 -7.78
C GLY A 216 12.30 12.74 -8.32
N GLN A 217 12.24 12.64 -9.65
CA GLN A 217 11.26 11.84 -10.38
C GLN A 217 11.69 10.38 -10.50
N ILE A 218 10.70 9.47 -10.50
CA ILE A 218 10.90 8.07 -10.87
C ILE A 218 10.95 7.97 -12.40
N THR A 219 11.94 7.27 -12.92
CA THR A 219 12.15 7.12 -14.37
C THR A 219 12.26 5.66 -14.79
N CYS A 220 12.33 5.39 -16.10
CA CYS A 220 12.91 4.18 -16.65
C CYS A 220 14.02 4.54 -17.63
N LYS A 221 14.77 3.55 -18.11
CA LYS A 221 15.93 3.80 -18.96
C LYS A 221 15.54 4.29 -20.36
N THR A 222 14.60 3.61 -21.02
CA THR A 222 14.26 3.89 -22.42
C THR A 222 12.79 3.72 -22.81
N LEU A 223 11.97 3.02 -22.01
CA LEU A 223 10.62 2.61 -22.41
C LEU A 223 9.55 3.73 -22.32
N LYS A 224 9.61 4.68 -23.24
CA LYS A 224 8.59 5.73 -23.43
C LYS A 224 7.21 5.15 -23.74
N GLY A 225 6.17 5.67 -23.09
CA GLY A 225 4.79 5.22 -23.32
C GLY A 225 4.49 3.82 -22.77
N GLY A 226 5.42 3.20 -22.04
CA GLY A 226 5.22 1.88 -21.45
C GLY A 226 4.18 1.90 -20.33
N ASN A 227 3.51 0.77 -20.14
CA ASN A 227 2.66 0.53 -18.99
C ASN A 227 3.53 0.28 -17.75
N ILE A 228 3.05 0.63 -16.57
CA ILE A 228 3.73 0.28 -15.32
C ILE A 228 3.06 -0.95 -14.70
N SER A 229 3.86 -1.95 -14.35
CA SER A 229 3.41 -3.23 -13.80
C SER A 229 4.37 -3.77 -12.77
#